data_AF-A0A2H0DKA2-F1
#
_entry.id   AF-A0A2H0DKA2-F1
#
_cell.length_a   1.000
_cell.length_b   1.000
_cell.length_c   1.000
_cell.angle_alpha   90.00
_cell.angle_beta   90.00
_cell.angle_gamma   90.00
#
_symmetry.space_group_name_H-M   'P 1'
#
loop_
_entity.id
_entity.type
_entity.pdbx_description
1 polymer ?
#
loop_
_entity_poly.entity_id
_entity_poly.type
_entity_poly.pdbx_seq_one_letter_code
_entity_poly.pdbx_strand_id
1 'polypeptide(L)'
;MRVLLLLLFAAPAFGHGGGLDADGCHRDKKRGGYHCHKGDFDGHFWKTRREGRKEIGKYRKSVLTHQEAKELTGFTDQACAPQDGRGAGRGRAFFGWAWTGVSCGKVTGSRCEGSACGALHRTREGCERARFRCPASTEYYRLLEKECGRLDSCCKNSVDRMRNNGTRRAIGNACPEGYSRDMLRCESSYAWCVPDRPAEEPKDEGDD
;
A
#
# COMPACT_ATOMS: atom_id res chain seq x y z
N MET A 1 -25.83 -66.81 7.09
CA MET A 1 -24.70 -65.91 7.47
C MET A 1 -23.96 -65.33 6.24
N ARG A 2 -24.66 -64.69 5.29
CA ARG A 2 -24.02 -64.05 4.12
C ARG A 2 -24.33 -62.57 3.95
N VAL A 3 -25.26 -62.03 4.73
CA VAL A 3 -25.68 -60.61 4.65
C VAL A 3 -24.80 -59.71 5.54
N LEU A 4 -24.07 -60.27 6.52
CA LEU A 4 -23.27 -59.48 7.47
C LEU A 4 -21.91 -59.00 6.91
N LEU A 5 -21.48 -59.46 5.74
CA LEU A 5 -20.13 -59.17 5.20
C LEU A 5 -20.08 -57.97 4.24
N LEU A 6 -21.21 -57.33 3.93
CA LEU A 6 -21.28 -56.24 2.93
C LEU A 6 -21.18 -54.81 3.51
N LEU A 7 -21.11 -54.63 4.84
CA LEU A 7 -21.08 -53.31 5.48
C LEU A 7 -19.67 -52.74 5.77
N LEU A 8 -18.60 -53.47 5.44
CA LEU A 8 -17.21 -53.09 5.81
C LEU A 8 -16.44 -52.30 4.74
N PHE A 9 -17.05 -51.95 3.60
CA PHE A 9 -16.39 -51.23 2.49
C PHE A 9 -16.99 -49.84 2.20
N ALA A 10 -17.45 -49.12 3.23
CA ALA A 10 -17.77 -47.71 3.08
C ALA A 10 -16.48 -46.88 2.97
N ALA A 11 -15.96 -46.73 1.76
CA ALA A 11 -14.80 -45.87 1.50
C ALA A 11 -15.15 -44.40 1.84
N PRO A 12 -14.29 -43.68 2.57
CA PRO A 12 -14.52 -42.27 2.86
C PRO A 12 -14.52 -41.48 1.55
N ALA A 13 -15.65 -40.86 1.23
CA ALA A 13 -15.77 -39.98 0.08
C ALA A 13 -15.13 -38.62 0.43
N PHE A 14 -13.91 -38.39 -0.08
CA PHE A 14 -13.27 -37.09 0.01
C PHE A 14 -13.97 -36.11 -0.94
N GLY A 15 -14.66 -35.13 -0.35
CA GLY A 15 -15.21 -34.01 -1.10
C GLY A 15 -14.07 -33.23 -1.75
N HIS A 16 -14.02 -33.22 -3.09
CA HIS A 16 -13.07 -32.38 -3.82
C HIS A 16 -13.51 -30.93 -3.60
N GLY A 17 -12.70 -30.16 -2.87
CA GLY A 17 -12.91 -28.72 -2.73
C GLY A 17 -12.86 -28.10 -4.12
N GLY A 18 -13.93 -27.42 -4.54
CA GLY A 18 -13.96 -26.69 -5.81
C GLY A 18 -12.68 -25.85 -5.93
N GLY A 19 -11.84 -26.19 -6.90
CA GLY A 19 -10.45 -25.75 -6.95
C GLY A 19 -10.32 -24.23 -6.78
N LEU A 20 -9.35 -23.83 -5.96
CA LEU A 20 -8.93 -22.44 -5.84
C LEU A 20 -8.10 -22.05 -7.07
N ASP A 21 -8.18 -20.80 -7.49
CA ASP A 21 -7.29 -20.24 -8.50
C ASP A 21 -5.96 -19.77 -7.88
N ALA A 22 -5.07 -19.21 -8.72
CA ALA A 22 -3.73 -18.77 -8.32
C ALA A 22 -3.72 -17.66 -7.26
N ASP A 23 -4.86 -17.03 -6.99
CA ASP A 23 -5.01 -16.06 -5.92
C ASP A 23 -5.43 -16.71 -4.60
N GLY A 24 -5.65 -18.03 -4.58
CA GLY A 24 -6.17 -18.76 -3.41
C GLY A 24 -7.69 -18.68 -3.27
N CYS A 25 -8.39 -18.37 -4.36
CA CYS A 25 -9.80 -17.98 -4.33
C CYS A 25 -10.63 -18.74 -5.37
N HIS A 26 -11.94 -18.86 -5.17
CA HIS A 26 -12.85 -19.49 -6.12
C HIS A 26 -14.09 -18.65 -6.36
N ARG A 27 -14.80 -18.94 -7.46
CA ARG A 27 -16.12 -18.37 -7.72
C ARG A 27 -17.19 -19.31 -7.18
N ASP A 28 -17.98 -18.86 -6.21
CA ASP A 28 -19.10 -19.64 -5.69
C ASP A 28 -20.25 -19.61 -6.72
N LYS A 29 -20.58 -20.77 -7.29
CA LYS A 29 -21.67 -20.90 -8.27
C LYS A 29 -23.06 -20.87 -7.63
N LYS A 30 -23.19 -21.26 -6.36
CA LYS A 30 -24.47 -21.37 -5.64
C LYS A 30 -24.87 -20.04 -5.00
N ARG A 31 -23.95 -19.38 -4.30
CA ARG A 31 -24.22 -18.10 -3.61
C ARG A 31 -23.84 -16.88 -4.43
N GLY A 32 -23.09 -17.09 -5.53
CA GLY A 32 -22.52 -16.02 -6.33
C GLY A 32 -21.31 -15.37 -5.62
N GLY A 33 -20.44 -14.76 -6.42
CA GLY A 33 -19.28 -14.02 -5.94
C GLY A 33 -17.98 -14.83 -5.91
N TYR A 34 -16.95 -14.22 -5.34
CA TYR A 34 -15.56 -14.68 -5.39
C TYR A 34 -14.97 -14.66 -3.99
N HIS A 35 -14.59 -15.84 -3.49
CA HIS A 35 -14.21 -16.09 -2.11
C HIS A 35 -12.78 -16.60 -2.04
N CYS A 36 -11.99 -16.11 -1.10
CA CYS A 36 -10.64 -16.61 -0.86
C CYS A 36 -10.59 -17.49 0.39
N HIS A 37 -9.75 -18.52 0.30
CA HIS A 37 -9.56 -19.52 1.36
C HIS A 37 -8.09 -19.69 1.76
N LYS A 38 -7.18 -18.91 1.13
CA LYS A 38 -5.74 -18.99 1.33
C LYS A 38 -5.08 -17.61 1.13
N GLY A 39 -3.90 -17.44 1.70
CA GLY A 39 -3.06 -16.24 1.55
C GLY A 39 -3.59 -15.03 2.30
N ASP A 40 -3.07 -13.84 1.96
CA ASP A 40 -3.40 -12.57 2.64
C ASP A 40 -4.89 -12.18 2.56
N PHE A 41 -5.60 -12.84 1.65
CA PHE A 41 -7.02 -12.64 1.39
C PHE A 41 -7.91 -13.75 1.95
N ASP A 42 -7.40 -14.71 2.74
CA ASP A 42 -8.26 -15.73 3.35
C ASP A 42 -9.48 -15.12 4.05
N GLY A 43 -10.66 -15.68 3.79
CA GLY A 43 -11.96 -15.19 4.26
C GLY A 43 -12.55 -14.00 3.49
N HIS A 44 -11.83 -13.40 2.52
CA HIS A 44 -12.36 -12.29 1.73
C HIS A 44 -13.44 -12.74 0.74
N PHE A 45 -14.36 -11.82 0.49
CA PHE A 45 -15.44 -12.01 -0.48
C PHE A 45 -15.62 -10.75 -1.33
N TRP A 46 -15.71 -10.93 -2.64
CA TRP A 46 -16.16 -9.91 -3.56
C TRP A 46 -17.37 -10.36 -4.36
N LYS A 47 -18.16 -9.39 -4.81
CA LYS A 47 -19.35 -9.69 -5.62
C LYS A 47 -18.99 -10.33 -6.95
N THR A 48 -17.81 -10.01 -7.48
CA THR A 48 -17.34 -10.58 -8.74
C THR A 48 -15.86 -10.95 -8.69
N ARG A 49 -15.47 -11.94 -9.49
CA ARG A 49 -14.07 -12.33 -9.68
C ARG A 49 -13.21 -11.18 -10.23
N ARG A 50 -13.79 -10.30 -11.06
CA ARG A 50 -13.09 -9.13 -11.61
C ARG A 50 -12.73 -8.13 -10.51
N GLU A 51 -13.67 -7.88 -9.60
CA GLU A 51 -13.48 -6.99 -8.46
C GLU A 51 -12.41 -7.54 -7.51
N GLY A 52 -12.52 -8.80 -7.11
CA GLY A 52 -11.53 -9.40 -6.23
C GLY A 52 -10.12 -9.39 -6.80
N ARG A 53 -9.95 -9.84 -8.06
CA ARG A 53 -8.63 -9.80 -8.71
C ARG A 53 -8.06 -8.39 -8.89
N LYS A 54 -8.91 -7.37 -9.03
CA LYS A 54 -8.47 -5.98 -9.08
C LYS A 54 -7.88 -5.55 -7.74
N GLU A 55 -8.53 -5.87 -6.63
CA GLU A 55 -8.03 -5.51 -5.30
C GLU A 55 -6.80 -6.34 -4.90
N ILE A 56 -6.80 -7.65 -5.16
CA ILE A 56 -5.64 -8.53 -4.96
C ILE A 56 -4.44 -8.03 -5.77
N GLY A 57 -4.65 -7.65 -7.03
CA GLY A 57 -3.59 -7.10 -7.89
C GLY A 57 -3.02 -5.79 -7.35
N LYS A 58 -3.85 -4.91 -6.77
CA LYS A 58 -3.36 -3.67 -6.14
C LYS A 58 -2.51 -3.96 -4.90
N TYR A 59 -2.96 -4.88 -4.05
CA TYR A 59 -2.21 -5.27 -2.86
C TYR A 59 -0.88 -5.94 -3.20
N ARG A 60 -0.86 -6.90 -4.14
CA ARG A 60 0.38 -7.51 -4.59
C ARG A 60 1.34 -6.46 -5.14
N LYS A 61 0.84 -5.51 -5.93
CA LYS A 61 1.65 -4.36 -6.37
C LYS A 61 2.16 -3.53 -5.20
N SER A 62 1.36 -3.22 -4.19
CA SER A 62 1.84 -2.42 -3.04
C SER A 62 2.90 -3.17 -2.23
N VAL A 63 2.74 -4.48 -2.03
CA VAL A 63 3.74 -5.33 -1.35
C VAL A 63 5.03 -5.40 -2.15
N LEU A 64 4.94 -5.66 -3.47
CA LEU A 64 6.10 -5.67 -4.36
C LEU A 64 6.79 -4.32 -4.36
N THR A 65 6.05 -3.22 -4.49
CA THR A 65 6.68 -1.89 -4.49
C THR A 65 7.25 -1.52 -3.12
N HIS A 66 6.74 -2.09 -2.02
CA HIS A 66 7.35 -1.94 -0.69
C HIS A 66 8.66 -2.73 -0.58
N GLN A 67 8.70 -3.95 -1.12
CA GLN A 67 9.93 -4.75 -1.18
C GLN A 67 10.99 -4.08 -2.08
N GLU A 68 10.61 -3.67 -3.29
CA GLU A 68 11.47 -2.93 -4.21
C GLU A 68 11.95 -1.62 -3.57
N ALA A 69 11.08 -0.88 -2.90
CA ALA A 69 11.48 0.36 -2.23
C ALA A 69 12.44 0.08 -1.06
N LYS A 70 12.23 -0.99 -0.28
CA LYS A 70 13.17 -1.43 0.75
C LYS A 70 14.53 -1.81 0.17
N GLU A 71 14.56 -2.55 -0.93
CA GLU A 71 15.79 -2.97 -1.61
C GLU A 71 16.54 -1.78 -2.22
N LEU A 72 15.83 -0.87 -2.89
CA LEU A 72 16.42 0.32 -3.51
C LEU A 72 16.96 1.33 -2.49
N THR A 73 16.34 1.43 -1.32
CA THR A 73 16.70 2.46 -0.33
C THR A 73 17.48 1.93 0.87
N GLY A 74 17.56 0.61 1.06
CA GLY A 74 18.14 0.00 2.26
C GLY A 74 17.37 0.28 3.56
N PHE A 75 16.17 0.87 3.46
CA PHE A 75 15.44 1.41 4.62
C PHE A 75 14.63 0.30 5.31
N THR A 76 15.00 -0.06 6.54
CA THR A 76 14.44 -1.21 7.29
C THR A 76 13.44 -0.82 8.38
N ASP A 77 13.06 0.45 8.50
CA ASP A 77 12.22 0.94 9.59
C ASP A 77 10.84 0.24 9.63
N GLN A 78 10.55 -0.42 10.76
CA GLN A 78 9.24 -1.04 11.04
C GLN A 78 8.12 0.00 11.02
N ALA A 79 8.42 1.27 11.30
CA ALA A 79 7.47 2.37 11.17
C ALA A 79 6.98 2.57 9.72
N CYS A 80 7.62 1.96 8.73
CA CYS A 80 7.17 2.01 7.35
C CYS A 80 6.44 0.75 6.88
N ALA A 81 6.28 -0.26 7.75
CA ALA A 81 5.48 -1.44 7.44
C ALA A 81 4.02 -1.05 7.14
N PRO A 82 3.37 -1.69 6.16
CA PRO A 82 1.94 -1.51 5.92
C PRO A 82 1.13 -1.74 7.19
N GLN A 83 0.14 -0.89 7.42
CA GLN A 83 -0.90 -1.13 8.41
C GLN A 83 -1.83 -2.24 7.90
N ASP A 84 -2.19 -3.16 8.78
CA ASP A 84 -3.07 -4.30 8.49
C ASP A 84 -4.58 -3.96 8.57
N GLY A 85 -4.90 -2.70 8.91
CA GLY A 85 -6.27 -2.19 9.02
C GLY A 85 -6.96 -2.09 7.67
N ARG A 86 -7.96 -2.94 7.44
CA ARG A 86 -8.69 -3.06 6.17
C ARG A 86 -10.19 -3.06 6.38
N GLY A 87 -10.93 -2.55 5.41
CA GLY A 87 -12.39 -2.59 5.42
C GLY A 87 -12.87 -3.95 4.94
N ALA A 88 -13.82 -4.54 5.66
CA ALA A 88 -14.42 -5.82 5.33
C ALA A 88 -15.95 -5.71 5.21
N GLY A 89 -16.54 -6.59 4.41
CA GLY A 89 -17.98 -6.62 4.15
C GLY A 89 -18.44 -5.65 3.05
N ARG A 90 -19.74 -5.70 2.73
CA ARG A 90 -20.33 -5.01 1.56
C ARG A 90 -20.70 -3.54 1.79
N GLY A 91 -20.44 -3.01 2.98
CA GLY A 91 -20.71 -1.63 3.35
C GLY A 91 -19.75 -0.64 2.69
N ARG A 92 -20.13 0.63 2.73
CA ARG A 92 -19.30 1.75 2.26
C ARG A 92 -18.99 2.74 3.38
N ALA A 93 -19.07 2.30 4.65
CA ALA A 93 -18.69 3.13 5.77
C ALA A 93 -17.19 3.43 5.65
N PHE A 94 -16.83 4.69 5.84
CA PHE A 94 -15.45 5.15 5.82
C PHE A 94 -14.88 5.07 7.24
N PHE A 95 -13.79 4.32 7.40
CA PHE A 95 -13.14 4.12 8.70
C PHE A 95 -11.90 4.99 8.90
N GLY A 96 -11.26 5.42 7.80
CA GLY A 96 -10.04 6.23 7.86
C GLY A 96 -9.07 5.91 6.73
N TRP A 97 -7.82 6.30 6.93
CA TRP A 97 -6.71 6.08 6.01
C TRP A 97 -5.67 5.19 6.66
N ALA A 98 -5.30 4.11 5.97
CA ALA A 98 -4.26 3.18 6.38
C ALA A 98 -3.02 3.37 5.50
N TRP A 99 -1.84 3.28 6.11
CA TRP A 99 -0.58 3.18 5.40
C TRP A 99 -0.47 1.84 4.69
N THR A 100 -0.26 1.84 3.38
CA THR A 100 -0.13 0.62 2.56
C THR A 100 1.31 0.14 2.42
N GLY A 101 2.25 0.75 3.15
CA GLY A 101 3.70 0.61 2.94
C GLY A 101 4.29 1.72 2.08
N VAL A 102 3.49 2.29 1.18
CA VAL A 102 3.97 3.24 0.16
C VAL A 102 3.08 4.46 -0.02
N SER A 103 1.81 4.34 0.34
CA SER A 103 0.79 5.39 0.20
C SER A 103 -0.31 5.25 1.24
N CYS A 104 -1.11 6.29 1.43
CA CYS A 104 -2.28 6.26 2.30
C CYS A 104 -3.53 5.82 1.53
N GLY A 105 -3.99 4.60 1.81
CA GLY A 105 -5.18 4.00 1.22
C GLY A 105 -6.42 4.26 2.06
N LYS A 106 -7.55 4.55 1.39
CA LYS A 106 -8.85 4.70 2.06
C LYS A 106 -9.35 3.33 2.55
N VAL A 107 -9.75 3.25 3.82
CA VAL A 107 -10.35 2.07 4.43
C VAL A 107 -11.86 2.22 4.45
N THR A 108 -12.57 1.40 3.66
CA THR A 108 -14.04 1.40 3.60
C THR A 108 -14.63 -0.01 3.68
N GLY A 109 -15.75 -0.18 4.38
CA GLY A 109 -16.43 -1.48 4.48
C GLY A 109 -17.71 -1.43 5.32
N SER A 110 -18.20 -2.59 5.73
CA SER A 110 -19.20 -2.73 6.81
C SER A 110 -18.56 -2.73 8.19
N ARG A 111 -17.32 -3.20 8.30
CA ARG A 111 -16.50 -3.23 9.51
C ARG A 111 -15.04 -3.03 9.13
N CYS A 112 -14.20 -2.73 10.12
CA CYS A 112 -12.75 -2.74 9.96
C CYS A 112 -12.18 -4.02 10.58
N GLU A 113 -11.22 -4.65 9.92
CA GLU A 113 -10.47 -5.81 10.39
C GLU A 113 -8.97 -5.51 10.40
N GLY A 114 -8.23 -6.11 11.34
CA GLY A 114 -6.80 -5.87 11.55
C GLY A 114 -6.51 -5.10 12.83
N SER A 115 -5.29 -5.24 13.33
CA SER A 115 -4.83 -4.59 14.56
C SER A 115 -4.76 -3.07 14.43
N ALA A 116 -4.51 -2.54 13.23
CA ALA A 116 -4.41 -1.12 12.97
C ALA A 116 -5.75 -0.40 12.81
N CYS A 117 -6.91 -1.06 12.96
CA CYS A 117 -8.22 -0.41 12.83
C CYS A 117 -8.45 0.73 13.84
N GLY A 118 -7.87 0.65 15.04
CA GLY A 118 -7.90 1.74 16.03
C GLY A 118 -6.88 2.85 15.76
N ALA A 119 -5.94 2.63 14.85
CA ALA A 119 -4.82 3.53 14.53
C ALA A 119 -4.93 4.12 13.11
N LEU A 120 -6.11 4.09 12.51
CA LEU A 120 -6.36 4.72 11.21
C LEU A 120 -6.32 6.23 11.33
N HIS A 121 -5.74 6.89 10.33
CA HIS A 121 -5.73 8.35 10.29
C HIS A 121 -7.07 8.88 9.79
N ARG A 122 -7.54 9.99 10.39
CA ARG A 122 -8.80 10.63 9.99
C ARG A 122 -8.73 11.26 8.61
N THR A 123 -7.57 11.79 8.23
CA THR A 123 -7.32 12.45 6.94
C THR A 123 -6.20 11.75 6.19
N ARG A 124 -6.27 11.81 4.85
CA ARG A 124 -5.20 11.31 3.98
C ARG A 124 -3.88 12.00 4.29
N GLU A 125 -3.95 13.32 4.43
CA GLU A 125 -2.81 14.18 4.74
C GLU A 125 -2.14 13.79 6.06
N GLY A 126 -2.92 13.49 7.10
CA GLY A 126 -2.39 13.06 8.40
C GLY A 126 -1.63 11.73 8.31
N CYS A 127 -2.11 10.80 7.48
CA CYS A 127 -1.40 9.56 7.20
C CYS A 127 -0.10 9.82 6.41
N GLU A 128 -0.15 10.64 5.36
CA GLU A 128 1.03 10.93 4.53
C GLU A 128 2.11 11.65 5.33
N ARG A 129 1.71 12.56 6.24
CA ARG A 129 2.62 13.26 7.15
C ARG A 129 3.26 12.31 8.16
N ALA A 130 2.49 11.41 8.75
CA ALA A 130 3.00 10.42 9.70
C ALA A 130 3.97 9.40 9.07
N ARG A 131 3.93 9.26 7.74
CA ARG A 131 4.76 8.31 6.98
C ARG A 131 5.68 9.02 5.99
N PHE A 132 5.97 10.30 6.22
CA PHE A 132 6.79 11.11 5.32
C PHE A 132 8.20 10.55 5.15
N ARG A 133 8.76 9.95 6.21
CA ARG A 133 10.08 9.32 6.20
C ARG A 133 10.11 7.97 5.49
N CYS A 134 8.95 7.44 5.10
CA CYS A 134 8.88 6.13 4.47
C CYS A 134 9.16 6.20 2.97
N PRO A 135 9.83 5.18 2.41
CA PRO A 135 10.16 5.13 0.99
C PRO A 135 8.93 5.38 0.12
N ALA A 136 9.06 6.28 -0.85
CA ALA A 136 8.03 6.48 -1.87
C ALA A 136 8.20 5.47 -2.99
N SER A 137 7.08 4.96 -3.48
CA SER A 137 7.05 3.90 -4.49
C SER A 137 7.06 4.45 -5.91
N THR A 138 7.41 3.62 -6.89
CA THR A 138 7.29 3.98 -8.31
C THR A 138 5.87 4.44 -8.67
N GLU A 139 4.83 3.80 -8.12
CA GLU A 139 3.44 4.22 -8.36
C GLU A 139 3.12 5.58 -7.71
N TYR A 140 3.71 5.93 -6.57
CA TYR A 140 3.56 7.27 -5.98
C TYR A 140 4.04 8.35 -6.95
N TYR A 141 5.24 8.20 -7.51
CA TYR A 141 5.78 9.16 -8.49
C TYR A 141 4.95 9.17 -9.77
N ARG A 142 4.49 8.00 -10.25
CA ARG A 142 3.64 7.92 -11.44
C ARG A 142 2.30 8.65 -11.26
N LEU A 143 1.73 8.63 -10.06
CA LEU A 143 0.51 9.37 -9.75
C LEU A 143 0.76 10.87 -9.69
N LEU A 144 1.87 11.32 -9.08
CA LEU A 144 2.27 12.73 -9.12
C LEU A 144 2.51 13.22 -10.54
N GLU A 145 3.18 12.44 -11.38
CA GLU A 145 3.43 12.79 -12.78
C GLU A 145 2.13 12.96 -13.58
N LYS A 146 1.10 12.17 -13.27
CA LYS A 146 -0.23 12.32 -13.88
C LYS A 146 -0.93 13.62 -13.48
N GLU A 147 -0.66 14.14 -12.28
CA GLU A 147 -1.22 15.40 -11.79
C GLU A 147 -0.60 16.61 -12.51
N CYS A 148 0.64 16.50 -13.01
CA CYS A 148 1.33 17.57 -13.75
C CYS A 148 0.62 17.98 -15.06
N GLY A 149 -0.28 17.17 -15.61
CA GLY A 149 -0.84 17.44 -16.94
C GLY A 149 0.17 17.19 -18.07
N ARG A 150 -0.32 17.20 -19.31
CA ARG A 150 0.42 16.63 -20.45
C ARG A 150 1.64 17.46 -20.87
N LEU A 151 1.57 18.78 -20.77
CA LEU A 151 2.57 19.72 -21.30
C LEU A 151 3.45 20.39 -20.22
N ASP A 152 3.28 20.03 -18.95
CA ASP A 152 4.01 20.65 -17.86
C ASP A 152 5.35 19.95 -17.63
N SER A 153 6.36 20.35 -18.41
CA SER A 153 7.71 19.80 -18.30
C SER A 153 8.32 20.07 -16.93
N CYS A 154 8.00 21.21 -16.30
CA CYS A 154 8.64 21.56 -15.04
C CYS A 154 8.08 20.78 -13.86
N CYS A 155 6.77 20.57 -13.83
CA CYS A 155 6.17 19.66 -12.87
C CYS A 155 6.72 18.24 -13.02
N LYS A 156 6.82 17.71 -14.26
CA LYS A 156 7.40 16.37 -14.48
C LYS A 156 8.85 16.27 -14.04
N ASN A 157 9.67 17.27 -14.35
CA ASN A 157 11.07 17.32 -13.89
C ASN A 157 11.17 17.35 -12.36
N SER A 158 10.23 18.01 -11.67
CA SER A 158 10.17 17.97 -10.20
C SER A 158 9.88 16.55 -9.69
N VAL A 159 8.97 15.82 -10.34
CA VAL A 159 8.66 14.42 -10.03
C VAL A 159 9.84 13.50 -10.28
N ASP A 160 10.56 13.69 -11.39
CA ASP A 160 11.75 12.91 -11.70
C ASP A 160 12.86 13.14 -10.66
N ARG A 161 13.08 14.39 -10.23
CA ARG A 161 14.06 14.70 -9.18
C ARG A 161 13.65 14.08 -7.85
N MET A 162 12.37 14.16 -7.50
CA MET A 162 11.85 13.50 -6.31
C MET A 162 12.06 11.98 -6.36
N ARG A 163 11.76 11.36 -7.51
CA ARG A 163 11.94 9.92 -7.75
C ARG A 163 13.39 9.50 -7.57
N ASN A 164 14.32 10.23 -8.18
CA ASN A 164 15.74 9.91 -8.14
C ASN A 164 16.33 10.07 -6.73
N ASN A 165 15.80 10.98 -5.92
CA ASN A 165 16.28 11.24 -4.56
C ASN A 165 15.48 10.51 -3.47
N GLY A 166 14.42 9.76 -3.83
CA GLY A 166 13.55 9.12 -2.85
C GLY A 166 12.74 10.10 -1.98
N THR A 167 12.61 11.36 -2.39
CA THR A 167 11.95 12.41 -1.59
C THR A 167 10.47 12.51 -1.91
N ARG A 168 9.67 12.97 -0.94
CA ARG A 168 8.22 13.17 -1.11
C ARG A 168 7.85 14.63 -1.31
N ARG A 169 6.77 14.86 -2.06
CA ARG A 169 6.13 16.17 -2.22
C ARG A 169 5.81 16.76 -0.84
N ALA A 170 6.13 18.03 -0.67
CA ALA A 170 5.80 18.79 0.53
C ALA A 170 4.27 18.85 0.71
N ILE A 171 3.83 18.83 1.97
CA ILE A 171 2.41 18.86 2.30
C ILE A 171 2.04 20.31 2.60
N GLY A 172 1.30 20.93 1.67
CA GLY A 172 1.05 22.37 1.72
C GLY A 172 2.36 23.15 1.58
N ASN A 173 2.66 23.99 2.56
CA ASN A 173 3.89 24.80 2.59
C ASN A 173 4.94 24.31 3.58
N ALA A 174 4.72 23.17 4.25
CA ALA A 174 5.55 22.72 5.37
C ALA A 174 6.24 21.39 5.09
N CYS A 175 7.41 21.24 5.71
CA CYS A 175 8.16 20.00 5.82
C CYS A 175 8.19 19.53 7.29
N PRO A 176 8.29 18.22 7.55
CA PRO A 176 8.46 17.72 8.92
C PRO A 176 9.77 18.19 9.56
N GLU A 177 9.87 18.05 10.88
CA GLU A 177 11.12 18.33 11.62
C GLU A 177 12.30 17.50 11.09
N GLY A 178 13.44 18.19 10.89
CA GLY A 178 14.65 17.65 10.28
C GLY A 178 14.64 17.66 8.75
N TYR A 179 13.71 18.38 8.13
CA TYR A 179 13.62 18.51 6.68
C TYR A 179 13.39 19.96 6.24
N SER A 180 14.08 20.35 5.18
CA SER A 180 13.94 21.63 4.50
C SER A 180 13.15 21.49 3.19
N ARG A 181 12.41 22.53 2.84
CA ARG A 181 11.66 22.61 1.57
C ARG A 181 12.63 22.88 0.41
N ASP A 182 12.51 22.11 -0.65
CA ASP A 182 13.23 22.28 -1.91
C ASP A 182 12.24 22.28 -3.09
N MET A 183 12.56 22.97 -4.18
CA MET A 183 11.72 23.04 -5.38
C MET A 183 12.52 23.50 -6.59
N LEU A 184 12.03 23.20 -7.80
CA LEU A 184 12.60 23.79 -9.02
C LEU A 184 12.21 25.27 -9.11
N ARG A 185 13.03 26.08 -9.78
CA ARG A 185 12.78 27.51 -9.97
C ARG A 185 11.82 27.77 -11.13
N CYS A 186 10.62 27.22 -11.06
CA CYS A 186 9.55 27.41 -12.04
C CYS A 186 8.18 27.31 -11.37
N GLU A 187 7.19 27.98 -11.97
CA GLU A 187 5.87 28.20 -11.37
C GLU A 187 5.10 26.90 -11.06
N SER A 188 5.18 25.92 -11.96
CA SER A 188 4.44 24.66 -11.83
C SER A 188 5.19 23.54 -11.10
N SER A 189 6.36 23.82 -10.53
CA SER A 189 7.10 22.78 -9.80
C SER A 189 6.38 22.33 -8.55
N TYR A 190 6.46 21.03 -8.27
CA TYR A 190 6.22 20.58 -6.91
C TYR A 190 7.35 21.05 -6.00
N ALA A 191 6.97 21.44 -4.79
CA ALA A 191 7.89 21.46 -3.67
C ALA A 191 8.00 20.07 -3.06
N TRP A 192 9.18 19.70 -2.58
CA TRP A 192 9.47 18.48 -1.84
C TRP A 192 10.28 18.80 -0.60
N CYS A 193 10.46 17.81 0.27
CA CYS A 193 11.32 17.98 1.43
C CYS A 193 12.58 17.12 1.33
N VAL A 194 13.71 17.75 1.61
CA VAL A 194 15.04 17.12 1.70
C VAL A 194 15.47 17.11 3.16
N PRO A 195 16.22 16.09 3.64
CA PRO A 195 16.78 16.14 4.98
C PRO A 195 17.60 17.42 5.16
N ASP A 196 17.51 18.03 6.35
CA ASP A 196 18.39 19.14 6.68
C ASP A 196 19.83 18.65 6.58
N ARG A 197 20.70 19.45 5.93
CA ARG A 197 22.12 19.14 5.91
C ARG A 197 22.59 19.14 7.37
N PRO A 198 23.39 18.15 7.81
CA PRO A 198 24.09 18.31 9.07
C PRO A 198 24.81 19.65 9.03
N ALA A 199 24.78 20.40 10.14
CA ALA A 199 25.52 21.65 10.23
C ALA A 199 26.93 21.37 9.71
N GLU A 200 27.35 22.07 8.66
CA GLU A 200 28.72 21.95 8.17
C GLU A 200 29.61 22.23 9.38
N GLU A 201 30.42 21.25 9.79
CA GLU A 201 31.40 21.46 10.86
C GLU A 201 32.20 22.71 10.48
N PRO A 202 32.40 23.66 11.41
CA PRO A 202 33.24 24.82 11.15
C PRO A 202 34.53 24.30 10.54
N LYS A 203 34.83 24.72 9.30
CA LYS A 203 36.13 24.46 8.73
C LYS A 203 37.10 25.12 9.70
N ASP A 204 37.93 24.33 10.37
CA ASP A 204 39.07 24.84 11.12
C ASP A 204 39.87 25.69 10.13
N GLU A 205 39.66 27.01 10.17
CA GLU A 205 40.53 27.98 9.54
C GLU A 205 41.82 27.90 10.35
N GLY A 206 42.69 26.98 9.93
CA GLY A 206 44.03 26.85 10.49
C GLY A 206 44.74 28.19 10.34
N ASP A 207 45.11 28.77 11.49
CA ASP A 207 46.01 29.91 11.57
C ASP A 207 47.37 29.52 10.97
N ASP A 208 47.68 30.05 9.78
CA ASP A 208 49.03 30.10 9.19
C ASP A 208 49.85 31.28 9.77
#